data_AF-A0A7X6Z8L1-F1
#
_entry.id   AF-A0A7X6Z8L1-F1
#
_cell.length_a   1.000
_cell.length_b   1.000
_cell.length_c   1.000
_cell.angle_alpha   90.00
_cell.angle_beta   90.00
_cell.angle_gamma   90.00
#
_symmetry.space_group_name_H-M   'P 1'
#
loop_
_entity.id
_entity.type
_entity.pdbx_description
1 polymer ?
#
loop_
_entity_poly.entity_id
_entity_poly.type
_entity_poly.pdbx_seq_one_letter_code
_entity_poly.pdbx_strand_id
1 'polypeptide(L)'
;DLASSGLTGIYIAVIPLKGQDLSLCAPDEPHRQAALDLAKRCIDEAGQLGCAQVMINSGRHPGEALADLGLKQFKRSVQELAAYIGTRPIGLLLEPCDSQMDARNLLGPTALSADVARALRRTVPDFALTLDTAHIREEGEDFLTEVSRALDCCDHLHFANCVVDDPADPYYGDKHVGFDYPGSAFPPAELKRLFTALQPMYQNRSCRIALEILCREPDPEAYFRRVAAQIPWFFQEEPQPC
;
A
#
# COMPACT_ATOMS: atom_id res chain seq x y z
N ASP A 1 -19.68 3.65 14.98
CA ASP A 1 -19.12 3.67 13.60
C ASP A 1 -17.71 4.27 13.68
N LEU A 2 -16.97 4.38 12.57
CA LEU A 2 -15.64 5.03 12.60
C LEU A 2 -15.74 6.43 13.22
N ALA A 3 -16.80 7.19 12.88
CA ALA A 3 -17.03 8.54 13.39
C ALA A 3 -17.16 8.61 14.93
N SER A 4 -17.72 7.60 15.58
CA SER A 4 -17.85 7.54 17.05
C SER A 4 -16.60 7.02 17.78
N SER A 5 -15.59 6.53 17.05
CA SER A 5 -14.42 5.86 17.63
C SER A 5 -13.17 6.75 17.72
N GLY A 6 -13.18 7.92 17.07
CA GLY A 6 -11.99 8.76 16.89
C GLY A 6 -10.96 8.18 15.90
N LEU A 7 -11.24 7.03 15.30
CA LEU A 7 -10.39 6.40 14.28
C LEU A 7 -10.69 6.98 12.90
N THR A 8 -9.65 7.06 12.06
CA THR A 8 -9.76 7.37 10.63
C THR A 8 -9.51 6.09 9.83
N GLY A 9 -10.39 5.77 8.89
CA GLY A 9 -10.26 4.59 8.04
C GLY A 9 -9.66 4.88 6.67
N ILE A 10 -8.93 3.90 6.14
CA ILE A 10 -8.59 3.79 4.71
C ILE A 10 -9.37 2.60 4.17
N TYR A 11 -10.08 2.80 3.06
CA TYR A 11 -10.75 1.71 2.37
C TYR A 11 -9.79 1.07 1.36
N ILE A 12 -9.60 -0.25 1.44
CA ILE A 12 -8.68 -0.99 0.57
C ILE A 12 -9.44 -1.50 -0.67
N ALA A 13 -9.49 -0.70 -1.73
CA ALA A 13 -10.13 -1.12 -2.99
C ALA A 13 -9.30 -2.15 -3.77
N VAL A 14 -8.04 -2.34 -3.39
CA VAL A 14 -7.13 -3.38 -3.90
C VAL A 14 -7.75 -4.78 -3.82
N ILE A 15 -8.37 -5.14 -2.70
CA ILE A 15 -8.93 -6.49 -2.47
C ILE A 15 -10.03 -6.82 -3.49
N PRO A 16 -11.11 -6.03 -3.64
CA PRO A 16 -12.17 -6.35 -4.60
C PRO A 16 -11.71 -6.23 -6.06
N LEU A 17 -10.78 -5.34 -6.38
CA LEU A 17 -10.18 -5.24 -7.73
C LEU A 17 -9.42 -6.52 -8.09
N LYS A 18 -8.52 -6.96 -7.20
CA LYS A 18 -7.74 -8.21 -7.37
C LYS A 18 -8.65 -9.44 -7.40
N GLY A 19 -9.67 -9.51 -6.55
CA GLY A 19 -10.61 -10.62 -6.49
C GLY A 19 -11.44 -10.82 -7.77
N GLN A 20 -11.53 -9.80 -8.62
CA GLN A 20 -12.22 -9.85 -9.92
C GLN A 20 -11.26 -9.75 -11.12
N ASP A 21 -9.95 -9.81 -10.88
CA ASP A 21 -8.90 -9.64 -11.91
C ASP A 21 -9.07 -8.34 -12.72
N LEU A 22 -9.47 -7.25 -12.05
CA LEU A 22 -9.72 -5.95 -12.68
C LEU A 22 -8.53 -5.00 -12.51
N SER A 23 -8.07 -4.41 -13.61
CA SER A 23 -6.88 -3.56 -13.65
C SER A 23 -7.18 -2.12 -14.07
N LEU A 24 -6.75 -1.14 -13.26
CA LEU A 24 -6.88 0.30 -13.58
C LEU A 24 -5.91 0.74 -14.70
N CYS A 25 -4.88 -0.05 -14.96
CA CYS A 25 -3.92 0.11 -16.05
C CYS A 25 -4.25 -0.71 -17.31
N ALA A 26 -5.44 -1.34 -17.38
CA ALA A 26 -5.77 -2.21 -18.50
C ALA A 26 -5.70 -1.45 -19.84
N PRO A 27 -5.06 -2.04 -20.88
CA PRO A 27 -4.89 -1.40 -22.17
C PRO A 27 -6.20 -1.31 -22.96
N ASP A 28 -7.09 -2.29 -22.81
CA ASP A 28 -8.41 -2.28 -23.40
C ASP A 28 -9.39 -1.47 -22.55
N GLU A 29 -10.18 -0.64 -23.23
CA GLU A 29 -11.10 0.29 -22.56
C GLU A 29 -12.24 -0.41 -21.79
N PRO A 30 -12.89 -1.48 -22.30
CA PRO A 30 -13.95 -2.16 -21.55
C PRO A 30 -13.48 -2.71 -20.21
N HIS A 31 -12.31 -3.35 -20.15
CA HIS A 31 -11.78 -3.88 -18.89
C HIS A 31 -11.37 -2.74 -17.93
N ARG A 32 -10.71 -1.69 -18.45
CA ARG A 32 -10.38 -0.51 -17.65
C ARG A 32 -11.63 0.15 -17.06
N GLN A 33 -12.71 0.26 -17.85
CA GLN A 33 -13.98 0.82 -17.40
C GLN A 33 -14.63 -0.02 -16.31
N ALA A 34 -14.58 -1.35 -16.41
CA ALA A 34 -15.07 -2.24 -15.36
C ALA A 34 -14.30 -2.06 -14.04
N ALA A 35 -12.96 -1.94 -14.11
CA ALA A 35 -12.11 -1.64 -12.95
C ALA A 35 -12.46 -0.27 -12.34
N LEU A 36 -12.66 0.75 -13.19
CA LEU A 36 -13.05 2.09 -12.76
C LEU A 36 -14.41 2.09 -12.06
N ASP A 37 -15.40 1.40 -12.62
CA ASP A 37 -16.75 1.34 -12.04
C ASP A 37 -16.77 0.60 -10.71
N LEU A 38 -15.92 -0.42 -10.54
CA LEU A 38 -15.72 -1.06 -9.23
C LEU A 38 -15.06 -0.10 -8.24
N ALA A 39 -13.97 0.58 -8.63
CA ALA A 39 -13.31 1.55 -7.77
C ALA A 39 -14.23 2.70 -7.34
N LYS A 40 -15.13 3.17 -8.22
CA LYS A 40 -16.19 4.14 -7.87
C LYS A 40 -17.14 3.61 -6.78
N ARG A 41 -17.56 2.34 -6.88
CA ARG A 41 -18.38 1.71 -5.82
C ARG A 41 -17.63 1.64 -4.49
N CYS A 42 -16.34 1.31 -4.52
CA CYS A 42 -15.49 1.32 -3.32
C CYS A 42 -15.36 2.73 -2.73
N ILE A 43 -15.27 3.78 -3.55
CA ILE A 43 -15.28 5.18 -3.10
C ILE A 43 -16.60 5.53 -2.42
N ASP A 44 -17.73 5.08 -2.96
CA ASP A 44 -19.04 5.35 -2.37
C ASP A 44 -19.20 4.60 -1.03
N GLU A 45 -18.75 3.35 -0.95
CA GLU A 45 -18.76 2.57 0.29
C GLU A 45 -17.81 3.17 1.34
N ALA A 46 -16.61 3.59 0.94
CA ALA A 46 -15.67 4.31 1.80
C ALA A 46 -16.32 5.56 2.41
N GLY A 47 -17.07 6.33 1.61
CA GLY A 47 -17.82 7.49 2.08
C GLY A 47 -18.92 7.13 3.08
N GLN A 48 -19.63 6.03 2.87
CA GLN A 48 -20.66 5.53 3.80
C GLN A 48 -20.06 5.07 5.14
N LEU A 49 -18.86 4.50 5.10
CA LEU A 49 -18.12 4.04 6.28
C LEU A 49 -17.39 5.18 7.01
N GLY A 50 -17.29 6.36 6.40
CA GLY A 50 -16.55 7.50 6.95
C GLY A 50 -15.02 7.37 6.79
N CYS A 51 -14.56 6.58 5.82
CA CYS A 51 -13.14 6.51 5.46
C CYS A 51 -12.70 7.80 4.74
N ALA A 52 -11.50 8.28 5.08
CA ALA A 52 -10.95 9.50 4.50
C ALA A 52 -10.15 9.26 3.22
N GLN A 53 -9.77 8.01 2.95
CA GLN A 53 -8.93 7.64 1.81
C GLN A 53 -9.36 6.30 1.23
N VAL A 54 -9.13 6.13 -0.07
CA VAL A 54 -9.26 4.86 -0.79
C VAL A 54 -7.93 4.48 -1.39
N MET A 55 -7.43 3.31 -1.01
CA MET A 55 -6.19 2.75 -1.53
C MET A 55 -6.48 1.87 -2.75
N ILE A 56 -5.75 2.15 -3.83
CA ILE A 56 -5.81 1.45 -5.11
C ILE A 56 -4.43 0.95 -5.49
N ASN A 57 -4.39 0.02 -6.44
CA ASN A 57 -3.17 -0.40 -7.12
C ASN A 57 -3.31 -0.19 -8.63
N SER A 58 -2.21 -0.34 -9.36
CA SER A 58 -2.24 -0.19 -10.82
C SER A 58 -3.00 -1.30 -11.52
N GLY A 59 -2.93 -2.51 -10.98
CA GLY A 59 -3.34 -3.73 -11.67
C GLY A 59 -2.20 -4.35 -12.49
N ARG A 60 -2.50 -5.50 -13.10
CA ARG A 60 -1.52 -6.39 -13.73
C ARG A 60 -0.74 -5.69 -14.84
N HIS A 61 0.56 -5.94 -14.92
CA HIS A 61 1.40 -5.46 -16.00
C HIS A 61 0.90 -5.99 -17.36
N PRO A 62 0.55 -5.15 -18.35
CA PRO A 62 -0.03 -5.58 -19.62
C PRO A 62 1.01 -6.14 -20.62
N GLY A 63 2.19 -6.54 -20.13
CA GLY A 63 3.40 -6.81 -20.93
C GLY A 63 4.12 -5.55 -21.44
N GLU A 64 5.41 -5.71 -21.75
CA GLU A 64 6.32 -4.62 -22.14
C GLU A 64 5.81 -3.78 -23.32
N ALA A 65 5.28 -4.43 -24.36
CA ALA A 65 4.80 -3.75 -25.56
C ALA A 65 3.64 -2.78 -25.29
N LEU A 66 2.93 -2.95 -24.17
CA LEU A 66 1.78 -2.14 -23.78
C LEU A 66 2.04 -1.35 -22.48
N ALA A 67 3.23 -1.40 -21.91
CA ALA A 67 3.55 -0.74 -20.64
C ALA A 67 3.25 0.77 -20.68
N ASP A 68 3.71 1.46 -21.72
CA ASP A 68 3.45 2.88 -21.93
C ASP A 68 1.96 3.21 -22.05
N LEU A 69 1.19 2.33 -22.70
CA LEU A 69 -0.27 2.47 -22.78
C LEU A 69 -0.90 2.25 -21.41
N GLY A 70 -0.46 1.23 -20.67
CA GLY A 70 -0.93 0.94 -19.32
C GLY A 70 -0.67 2.10 -18.36
N LEU A 71 0.50 2.75 -18.45
CA LEU A 71 0.83 3.92 -17.64
C LEU A 71 -0.08 5.11 -17.96
N LYS A 72 -0.40 5.33 -19.24
CA LYS A 72 -1.37 6.35 -19.67
C LYS A 72 -2.78 6.03 -19.16
N GLN A 73 -3.19 4.76 -19.27
CA GLN A 73 -4.51 4.30 -18.82
C GLN A 73 -4.65 4.40 -17.30
N PHE A 74 -3.64 4.02 -16.52
CA PHE A 74 -3.66 4.18 -15.08
C PHE A 74 -3.80 5.64 -14.67
N LYS A 75 -2.98 6.54 -15.24
CA LYS A 75 -3.06 7.98 -14.95
C LYS A 75 -4.45 8.53 -15.27
N ARG A 76 -5.02 8.13 -16.41
CA ARG A 76 -6.39 8.48 -16.82
C ARG A 76 -7.42 7.94 -15.83
N SER A 77 -7.29 6.69 -15.38
CA SER A 77 -8.17 6.09 -14.38
C SER A 77 -8.14 6.87 -13.06
N VAL A 78 -6.96 7.25 -12.56
CA VAL A 78 -6.84 8.08 -11.35
C VAL A 78 -7.51 9.44 -11.54
N GLN A 79 -7.32 10.10 -12.68
CA GLN A 79 -7.96 11.38 -12.98
C GLN A 79 -9.49 11.27 -13.05
N GLU A 80 -10.02 10.20 -13.65
CA GLU A 80 -11.46 9.93 -13.70
C GLU A 80 -12.04 9.60 -12.32
N LEU A 81 -11.30 8.88 -11.46
CA LEU A 81 -11.70 8.64 -10.06
C LEU A 81 -11.66 9.93 -9.24
N ALA A 82 -10.64 10.77 -9.42
CA ALA A 82 -10.56 12.08 -8.75
C ALA A 82 -11.72 13.00 -9.20
N ALA A 83 -12.04 13.01 -10.49
CA ALA A 83 -13.21 13.73 -11.01
C ALA A 83 -14.52 13.18 -10.44
N TYR A 84 -14.63 11.85 -10.30
CA TYR A 84 -15.78 11.22 -9.66
C TYR A 84 -15.91 11.63 -8.20
N ILE A 85 -14.82 11.60 -7.42
CA ILE A 85 -14.77 12.04 -6.02
C ILE A 85 -15.27 13.48 -5.90
N GLY A 86 -14.82 14.37 -6.78
CA GLY A 86 -15.23 15.77 -6.80
C GLY A 86 -14.77 16.49 -5.52
N THR A 87 -15.71 17.06 -4.78
CA THR A 87 -15.42 17.82 -3.54
C THR A 87 -15.61 17.00 -2.26
N ARG A 88 -15.82 15.68 -2.37
CA ARG A 88 -15.95 14.80 -1.20
C ARG A 88 -14.62 14.74 -0.43
N PRO A 89 -14.64 14.62 0.91
CA PRO A 89 -13.42 14.54 1.73
C PRO A 89 -12.80 13.14 1.67
N ILE A 90 -12.53 12.64 0.46
CA ILE A 90 -11.95 11.32 0.20
C ILE A 90 -10.72 11.50 -0.69
N GLY A 91 -9.54 11.09 -0.21
CA GLY A 91 -8.31 11.04 -0.98
C GLY A 91 -8.10 9.70 -1.69
N LEU A 92 -7.19 9.68 -2.69
CA LEU A 92 -6.72 8.45 -3.34
C LEU A 92 -5.28 8.18 -2.93
N LEU A 93 -4.99 6.92 -2.57
CA LEU A 93 -3.66 6.40 -2.29
C LEU A 93 -3.31 5.32 -3.30
N LEU A 94 -2.07 5.30 -3.76
CA LEU A 94 -1.52 4.18 -4.53
C LEU A 94 -0.59 3.35 -3.66
N GLU A 95 -0.90 2.07 -3.54
CA GLU A 95 0.04 1.06 -3.06
C GLU A 95 0.64 0.34 -4.28
N PRO A 96 1.92 0.54 -4.58
CA PRO A 96 2.66 -0.31 -5.50
C PRO A 96 2.77 -1.72 -4.92
N CYS A 97 2.49 -2.74 -5.74
CA CYS A 97 2.79 -4.13 -5.39
C CYS A 97 3.85 -4.66 -6.37
N ASP A 98 4.49 -5.78 -6.05
CA ASP A 98 5.54 -6.38 -6.87
C ASP A 98 5.17 -6.48 -8.37
N SER A 99 6.18 -6.35 -9.23
CA SER A 99 6.11 -6.46 -10.68
C SER A 99 6.50 -7.85 -11.21
N GLN A 100 7.18 -8.67 -10.40
CA GLN A 100 7.80 -9.92 -10.87
C GLN A 100 7.24 -11.21 -10.27
N MET A 101 6.66 -11.15 -9.07
CA MET A 101 6.30 -12.31 -8.26
C MET A 101 4.79 -12.59 -8.29
N ASP A 102 4.08 -12.20 -7.23
CA ASP A 102 2.69 -12.56 -6.97
C ASP A 102 1.72 -11.62 -7.69
N ALA A 103 1.81 -10.31 -7.40
CA ALA A 103 0.92 -9.30 -7.96
C ALA A 103 1.21 -9.05 -9.44
N ARG A 104 2.49 -8.94 -9.80
CA ARG A 104 2.98 -8.52 -11.13
C ARG A 104 2.27 -7.28 -11.65
N ASN A 105 2.20 -6.26 -10.81
CA ASN A 105 1.58 -4.99 -11.13
C ASN A 105 2.45 -4.18 -12.11
N LEU A 106 1.82 -3.28 -12.86
CA LEU A 106 2.54 -2.33 -13.72
C LEU A 106 3.38 -1.34 -12.91
N LEU A 107 2.79 -0.82 -11.83
CA LEU A 107 3.46 0.03 -10.86
C LEU A 107 3.91 -0.83 -9.68
N GLY A 108 5.06 -1.46 -9.85
CA GLY A 108 5.82 -2.14 -8.79
C GLY A 108 7.07 -1.36 -8.42
N PRO A 109 8.04 -1.17 -9.34
CA PRO A 109 9.30 -0.50 -9.04
C PRO A 109 9.07 0.88 -8.41
N THR A 110 9.69 1.14 -7.25
CA THR A 110 9.35 2.32 -6.45
C THR A 110 9.67 3.62 -7.20
N ALA A 111 10.77 3.64 -7.97
CA ALA A 111 11.13 4.79 -8.81
C ALA A 111 10.04 5.15 -9.83
N LEU A 112 9.49 4.15 -10.53
CA LEU A 112 8.42 4.36 -11.51
C LEU A 112 7.14 4.85 -10.82
N SER A 113 6.78 4.23 -9.70
CA SER A 113 5.61 4.61 -8.90
C SER A 113 5.70 6.06 -8.39
N ALA A 114 6.87 6.47 -7.90
CA ALA A 114 7.12 7.85 -7.45
C ALA A 114 7.00 8.87 -8.58
N ASP A 115 7.54 8.57 -9.76
CA ASP A 115 7.42 9.46 -10.93
C ASP A 115 5.97 9.60 -11.41
N VAL A 116 5.21 8.51 -11.37
CA VAL A 116 3.77 8.53 -11.68
C VAL A 116 2.99 9.33 -10.63
N ALA A 117 3.26 9.14 -9.34
CA ALA A 117 2.62 9.89 -8.27
C ALA A 117 2.88 11.40 -8.40
N ARG A 118 4.14 11.82 -8.57
CA ARG A 118 4.50 13.23 -8.82
C ARG A 118 3.80 13.80 -10.06
N ALA A 119 3.69 12.99 -11.12
CA ALA A 119 2.99 13.41 -12.32
C ALA A 119 1.49 13.64 -12.07
N LEU A 120 0.84 12.76 -11.31
CA LEU A 120 -0.56 12.84 -10.95
C LEU A 120 -0.86 14.00 -10.00
N ARG A 121 0.06 14.33 -9.09
CA ARG A 121 -0.08 15.45 -8.15
C ARG A 121 -0.24 16.82 -8.80
N ARG A 122 0.12 16.96 -10.09
CA ARG A 122 -0.19 18.19 -10.85
C ARG A 122 -1.68 18.39 -11.10
N THR A 123 -2.46 17.31 -11.10
CA THR A 123 -3.93 17.31 -11.34
C THR A 123 -4.74 16.78 -10.17
N VAL A 124 -4.12 16.00 -9.29
CA VAL A 124 -4.72 15.40 -8.08
C VAL A 124 -3.78 15.67 -6.90
N PRO A 125 -3.76 16.89 -6.33
CA PRO A 125 -2.69 17.37 -5.43
C PRO A 125 -2.39 16.49 -4.21
N ASP A 126 -3.43 15.82 -3.69
CA ASP A 126 -3.37 14.97 -2.49
C ASP A 126 -3.13 13.49 -2.81
N PHE A 127 -2.83 13.15 -4.08
CA PHE A 127 -2.45 11.79 -4.44
C PHE A 127 -1.10 11.43 -3.81
N ALA A 128 -1.06 10.33 -3.06
CA ALA A 128 0.12 9.88 -2.36
C ALA A 128 0.35 8.37 -2.49
N LEU A 129 1.58 7.97 -2.19
CA LEU A 129 2.00 6.57 -2.15
C LEU A 129 1.85 6.01 -0.73
N THR A 130 1.46 4.74 -0.71
CA THR A 130 1.68 3.82 0.40
C THR A 130 2.81 2.88 0.00
N LEU A 131 3.95 2.91 0.70
CA LEU A 131 5.05 1.97 0.44
C LEU A 131 5.05 0.84 1.46
N ASP A 132 5.19 -0.39 0.98
CA ASP A 132 5.15 -1.60 1.77
C ASP A 132 6.53 -2.28 1.80
N THR A 133 6.97 -2.70 3.00
CA THR A 133 8.26 -3.37 3.19
C THR A 133 8.37 -4.68 2.41
N ALA A 134 7.32 -5.51 2.38
CA ALA A 134 7.29 -6.77 1.66
C ALA A 134 7.36 -6.57 0.15
N HIS A 135 6.56 -5.66 -0.42
CA HIS A 135 6.57 -5.42 -1.87
C HIS A 135 7.90 -4.87 -2.37
N ILE A 136 8.50 -3.93 -1.63
CA ILE A 136 9.84 -3.42 -1.96
C ILE A 136 10.87 -4.56 -1.92
N ARG A 137 10.75 -5.48 -0.95
CA ARG A 137 11.64 -6.64 -0.84
C ARG A 137 11.46 -7.64 -1.99
N GLU A 138 10.24 -7.81 -2.49
CA GLU A 138 9.93 -8.63 -3.67
C GLU A 138 10.52 -8.03 -4.95
N GLU A 139 10.56 -6.70 -5.06
CA GLU A 139 11.24 -6.00 -6.16
C GLU A 139 12.78 -6.08 -6.07
N GLY A 140 13.32 -6.59 -4.95
CA GLY A 140 14.76 -6.60 -4.69
C GLY A 140 15.33 -5.21 -4.39
N GLU A 141 14.47 -4.28 -3.98
CA GLU A 141 14.82 -2.90 -3.64
C GLU A 141 15.18 -2.76 -2.14
N ASP A 142 15.93 -1.71 -1.79
CA ASP A 142 16.20 -1.35 -0.39
C ASP A 142 15.15 -0.35 0.13
N PHE A 143 14.48 -0.72 1.22
CA PHE A 143 13.34 0.05 1.74
C PHE A 143 13.67 1.48 2.12
N LEU A 144 14.77 1.74 2.84
CA LEU A 144 15.10 3.11 3.25
C LEU A 144 15.52 3.97 2.07
N THR A 145 16.23 3.39 1.10
CA THR A 145 16.61 4.05 -0.15
C THR A 145 15.37 4.47 -0.94
N GLU A 146 14.39 3.58 -1.06
CA GLU A 146 13.19 3.84 -1.88
C GLU A 146 12.18 4.73 -1.16
N VAL A 147 12.05 4.66 0.17
CA VAL A 147 11.33 5.67 0.95
C VAL A 147 11.99 7.05 0.78
N SER A 148 13.32 7.14 0.82
CA SER A 148 14.03 8.39 0.58
C SER A 148 13.73 8.95 -0.82
N ARG A 149 13.71 8.07 -1.83
CA ARG A 149 13.36 8.44 -3.21
C ARG A 149 11.94 8.98 -3.32
N ALA A 150 10.98 8.38 -2.63
CA ALA A 150 9.57 8.73 -2.73
C ALA A 150 9.10 9.71 -1.65
N LEU A 151 10.00 10.21 -0.79
CA LEU A 151 9.65 10.91 0.44
C LEU A 151 8.68 12.06 0.21
N ASP A 152 8.85 12.86 -0.84
CA ASP A 152 7.97 13.98 -1.22
C ASP A 152 6.53 13.57 -1.51
N CYS A 153 6.28 12.32 -1.92
CA CYS A 153 4.97 11.81 -2.32
C CYS A 153 4.49 10.56 -1.55
N CYS A 154 5.19 10.12 -0.52
CA CYS A 154 4.83 8.97 0.32
C CYS A 154 4.44 9.43 1.73
N ASP A 155 3.18 9.28 2.12
CA ASP A 155 2.65 9.67 3.43
C ASP A 155 2.11 8.50 4.26
N HIS A 156 2.19 7.29 3.72
CA HIS A 156 1.75 6.06 4.38
C HIS A 156 2.77 4.94 4.14
N LEU A 157 3.07 4.18 5.18
CA LEU A 157 3.95 3.02 5.10
C LEU A 157 3.23 1.81 5.66
N HIS A 158 3.43 0.67 5.01
CA HIS A 158 3.03 -0.63 5.53
C HIS A 158 4.27 -1.38 5.99
N PHE A 159 4.23 -1.85 7.24
CA PHE A 159 5.15 -2.84 7.75
C PHE A 159 4.47 -4.20 7.60
N ALA A 160 4.80 -4.87 6.51
CA ALA A 160 4.39 -6.22 6.17
C ALA A 160 5.61 -7.13 6.05
N ASN A 161 5.39 -8.43 5.96
CA ASN A 161 6.47 -9.40 5.88
C ASN A 161 6.25 -10.45 4.78
N CYS A 162 7.34 -10.87 4.17
CA CYS A 162 7.37 -11.85 3.09
C CYS A 162 8.49 -12.88 3.32
N VAL A 163 8.41 -13.99 2.60
CA VAL A 163 9.46 -15.02 2.56
C VAL A 163 9.88 -15.18 1.11
N VAL A 164 11.07 -14.68 0.75
CA VAL A 164 11.50 -14.66 -0.66
C VAL A 164 12.85 -15.33 -0.90
N ASP A 165 13.50 -15.80 0.15
CA ASP A 165 14.82 -16.44 0.07
C ASP A 165 14.75 -17.98 -0.03
N ASP A 166 13.61 -18.59 0.35
CA ASP A 166 13.38 -20.04 0.23
C ASP A 166 12.11 -20.35 -0.56
N PRO A 167 12.21 -20.67 -1.87
CA PRO A 167 11.07 -21.09 -2.70
C PRO A 167 10.36 -22.38 -2.25
N ALA A 168 10.96 -23.16 -1.36
CA ALA A 168 10.33 -24.37 -0.81
C ALA A 168 9.50 -24.07 0.46
N ASP A 169 9.61 -22.87 1.04
CA ASP A 169 8.79 -22.48 2.18
C ASP A 169 7.30 -22.40 1.77
N PRO A 170 6.37 -22.97 2.56
CA PRO A 170 4.94 -22.93 2.24
C PRO A 170 4.35 -21.53 2.19
N TYR A 171 5.04 -20.54 2.76
CA TYR A 171 4.68 -19.13 2.73
C TYR A 171 5.59 -18.28 1.84
N TYR A 172 6.29 -18.90 0.88
CA TYR A 172 7.04 -18.17 -0.14
C TYR A 172 6.16 -17.11 -0.84
N GLY A 173 6.76 -15.92 -1.05
CA GLY A 173 6.13 -14.72 -1.60
C GLY A 173 5.56 -13.78 -0.53
N ASP A 174 4.67 -12.90 -0.98
CA ASP A 174 3.95 -11.97 -0.13
C ASP A 174 2.73 -12.62 0.51
N LYS A 175 2.92 -13.06 1.76
CA LYS A 175 1.91 -13.78 2.54
C LYS A 175 1.66 -13.11 3.89
N HIS A 176 2.28 -11.95 4.16
CA HIS A 176 2.15 -11.21 5.42
C HIS A 176 2.26 -12.14 6.64
N VAL A 177 3.33 -12.95 6.68
CA VAL A 177 3.60 -13.83 7.82
C VAL A 177 3.90 -12.99 9.07
N GLY A 178 3.78 -13.60 10.25
CA GLY A 178 4.17 -12.94 11.50
C GLY A 178 5.64 -12.51 11.45
N PHE A 179 6.00 -11.45 12.17
CA PHE A 179 7.36 -10.94 12.19
C PHE A 179 8.35 -11.94 12.81
N ASP A 180 7.90 -12.84 13.67
CA ASP A 180 8.67 -13.95 14.23
C ASP A 180 8.78 -15.19 13.32
N TYR A 181 8.13 -15.20 12.15
CA TYR A 181 8.17 -16.35 11.26
C TYR A 181 9.61 -16.61 10.77
N PRO A 182 10.14 -17.84 10.93
CA PRO A 182 11.48 -18.18 10.47
C PRO A 182 11.65 -17.95 8.96
N GLY A 183 12.75 -17.30 8.55
CA GLY A 183 13.01 -17.01 7.14
C GLY A 183 12.24 -15.82 6.57
N SER A 184 11.43 -15.14 7.40
CA SER A 184 10.80 -13.90 6.99
C SER A 184 11.82 -12.75 6.86
N ALA A 185 11.57 -11.83 5.92
CA ALA A 185 12.50 -10.76 5.57
C ALA A 185 12.65 -9.68 6.65
N PHE A 186 11.59 -9.45 7.44
CA PHE A 186 11.51 -8.34 8.40
C PHE A 186 11.22 -8.83 9.83
N PRO A 187 12.21 -9.45 10.50
CA PRO A 187 12.08 -9.79 11.91
C PRO A 187 11.91 -8.54 12.80
N PRO A 188 11.41 -8.66 14.04
CA PRO A 188 11.12 -7.50 14.90
C PRO A 188 12.30 -6.54 15.11
N ALA A 189 13.53 -7.07 15.13
CA ALA A 189 14.74 -6.25 15.26
C ALA A 189 15.00 -5.39 14.02
N GLU A 190 14.70 -5.92 12.83
CA GLU A 190 14.87 -5.19 11.57
C GLU A 190 13.78 -4.11 11.42
N LEU A 191 12.52 -4.42 11.75
CA LEU A 191 11.47 -3.42 11.80
C LEU A 191 11.79 -2.26 12.74
N LYS A 192 12.38 -2.55 13.90
CA LYS A 192 12.84 -1.50 14.83
C LYS A 192 13.92 -0.63 14.20
N ARG A 193 14.89 -1.24 13.50
CA ARG A 193 15.94 -0.52 12.77
C ARG A 193 15.34 0.41 11.72
N LEU A 194 14.41 -0.10 10.91
CA LEU A 194 13.70 0.68 9.89
C LEU A 194 12.92 1.83 10.52
N PHE A 195 12.10 1.55 11.55
CA PHE A 195 11.34 2.57 12.27
C PHE A 195 12.23 3.70 12.79
N THR A 196 13.33 3.38 13.48
CA THR A 196 14.28 4.39 13.98
C THR A 196 14.92 5.19 12.84
N ALA A 197 15.22 4.58 11.70
CA ALA A 197 15.78 5.27 10.54
C ALA A 197 14.76 6.20 9.85
N LEU A 198 13.47 5.87 9.88
CA LEU A 198 12.39 6.67 9.30
C LEU A 198 12.10 7.94 10.11
N GLN A 199 12.27 7.92 11.44
CA GLN A 199 12.00 9.07 12.31
C GLN A 199 12.64 10.38 11.82
N PRO A 200 13.97 10.46 11.57
CA PRO A 200 14.57 11.69 11.05
C PRO A 200 14.15 12.04 9.61
N MET A 201 13.74 11.05 8.80
CA MET A 201 13.26 11.29 7.43
C MET A 201 11.89 11.99 7.43
N TYR A 202 11.03 11.66 8.39
CA TYR A 202 9.67 12.19 8.51
C TYR A 202 9.50 13.26 9.60
N GLN A 203 10.57 13.71 10.28
CA GLN A 203 10.51 14.64 11.42
C GLN A 203 9.66 15.91 11.24
N ASN A 204 9.45 16.40 10.01
CA ASN A 204 8.66 17.61 9.70
C ASN A 204 7.43 17.30 8.84
N ARG A 205 6.97 16.05 8.84
CA ARG A 205 5.92 15.55 7.93
C ARG A 205 5.08 14.51 8.66
N SER A 206 3.79 14.51 8.39
CA SER A 206 2.95 13.41 8.86
C SER A 206 3.22 12.18 8.00
N CYS A 207 3.36 11.03 8.65
CA CYS A 207 3.38 9.73 8.00
C CYS A 207 2.60 8.76 8.88
N ARG A 208 1.67 8.03 8.26
CA ARG A 208 1.00 6.90 8.91
C ARG A 208 1.86 5.66 8.70
N ILE A 209 1.96 4.80 9.71
CA ILE A 209 2.54 3.46 9.57
C ILE A 209 1.48 2.45 10.00
N ALA A 210 1.15 1.50 9.13
CA ALA A 210 0.27 0.37 9.42
C ALA A 210 1.09 -0.91 9.55
N LEU A 211 0.59 -1.85 10.36
CA LEU A 211 1.13 -3.22 10.44
C LEU A 211 0.20 -4.12 9.63
N GLU A 212 0.73 -4.82 8.63
CA GLU A 212 -0.04 -5.78 7.82
C GLU A 212 0.43 -7.21 8.12
N ILE A 213 -0.44 -7.96 8.80
CA ILE A 213 -0.16 -9.32 9.24
C ILE A 213 -1.41 -10.16 9.03
N LEU A 214 -1.28 -11.31 8.36
CA LEU A 214 -2.37 -12.25 8.16
C LEU A 214 -2.38 -13.31 9.27
N CYS A 215 -3.36 -13.21 10.16
CA CYS A 215 -3.62 -14.24 11.17
C CYS A 215 -4.10 -15.54 10.49
N ARG A 216 -3.44 -16.65 10.81
CA ARG A 216 -3.79 -18.01 10.36
C ARG A 216 -4.24 -18.90 11.51
N GLU A 217 -4.48 -18.31 12.66
CA GLU A 217 -4.85 -19.01 13.88
C GLU A 217 -6.32 -18.77 14.23
N PRO A 218 -6.98 -19.70 14.95
CA PRO A 218 -8.38 -19.56 15.32
C PRO A 218 -8.69 -18.34 16.20
N ASP A 219 -7.72 -17.87 16.98
CA ASP A 219 -7.86 -16.73 17.88
C ASP A 219 -7.03 -15.52 17.39
N PRO A 220 -7.64 -14.63 16.59
CA PRO A 220 -6.94 -13.46 16.05
C PRO A 220 -6.55 -12.43 17.11
N GLU A 221 -7.27 -12.35 18.23
CA GLU A 221 -6.92 -11.41 19.30
C GLU A 221 -5.68 -11.89 20.06
N ALA A 222 -5.64 -13.17 20.43
CA ALA A 222 -4.46 -13.75 21.06
C ALA A 222 -3.24 -13.70 20.12
N TYR A 223 -3.44 -13.95 18.83
CA TYR A 223 -2.39 -13.78 17.82
C TYR A 223 -1.87 -12.35 17.77
N PHE A 224 -2.76 -11.35 17.63
CA PHE A 224 -2.38 -9.95 17.62
C PHE A 224 -1.61 -9.54 18.87
N ARG A 225 -2.06 -9.95 20.07
CA ARG A 225 -1.36 -9.66 21.34
C ARG A 225 0.07 -10.23 21.35
N ARG A 226 0.29 -11.42 20.77
CA ARG A 226 1.64 -11.98 20.64
C ARG A 226 2.50 -11.19 19.68
N VAL A 227 1.98 -10.83 18.51
CA VAL A 227 2.74 -10.01 17.55
C VAL A 227 3.05 -8.64 18.14
N ALA A 228 2.09 -7.98 18.78
CA ALA A 228 2.29 -6.69 19.43
C ALA A 228 3.37 -6.75 20.53
N ALA A 229 3.43 -7.85 21.29
CA ALA A 229 4.45 -8.06 22.31
C ALA A 229 5.88 -8.20 21.74
N GLN A 230 6.02 -8.53 20.45
CA GLN A 230 7.34 -8.61 19.78
C GLN A 230 7.87 -7.23 19.38
N ILE A 231 6.97 -6.26 19.16
CA ILE A 231 7.28 -4.89 18.75
C ILE A 231 6.68 -3.85 19.70
N PRO A 232 6.93 -3.93 21.01
CA PRO A 232 6.29 -3.05 21.99
C PRO A 232 6.63 -1.57 21.75
N TRP A 233 7.76 -1.29 21.10
CA TRP A 233 8.21 0.04 20.70
C TRP A 233 7.28 0.71 19.67
N PHE A 234 6.49 -0.06 18.90
CA PHE A 234 5.57 0.50 17.89
C PHE A 234 4.32 1.12 18.54
N PHE A 235 3.93 0.63 19.71
CA PHE A 235 2.72 1.04 20.42
C PHE A 235 3.01 2.02 21.58
N GLN A 236 4.25 2.48 21.71
CA GLN A 236 4.60 3.49 22.70
C GLN A 236 4.21 4.87 22.17
N GLU A 237 3.42 5.62 22.93
CA GLU A 237 3.26 7.05 22.69
C GLU A 237 4.61 7.73 22.92
N GLU A 238 5.05 8.59 22.00
CA GLU A 238 6.19 9.46 22.28
C GLU A 238 5.84 10.30 23.51
N PRO A 239 6.76 10.43 24.50
CA PRO A 239 6.52 11.33 25.61
C PRO A 239 6.32 12.74 25.03
N GLN A 240 5.15 13.33 25.29
CA GLN A 240 4.92 14.71 24.90
C GLN A 240 6.05 15.57 25.49
N PRO A 241 6.69 16.43 24.69
CA PRO A 241 7.67 17.36 25.22
C PRO A 241 7.00 18.20 26.33
N CYS A 242 7.60 18.17 27.52
CA CYS A 242 7.18 18.94 28.69
C CYS A 242 7.19 20.45 28.42
#